data_AF-A0A4Q2VWY4-F1
#
_entry.id   AF-A0A4Q2VWY4-F1
#
_cell.length_a   1.000
_cell.length_b   1.000
_cell.length_c   1.000
_cell.angle_alpha   90.00
_cell.angle_beta   90.00
_cell.angle_gamma   90.00
#
_symmetry.space_group_name_H-M   'P 1'
#
loop_
_entity.id
_entity.type
_entity.pdbx_description
1 polymer ?
#
loop_
_entity_poly.entity_id
_entity_poly.type
_entity_poly.pdbx_seq_one_letter_code
_entity_poly.pdbx_strand_id
1 'polypeptide(L)'
;MGAHGLRIRELEGSSNLNTQPDTSNVPGKIWAEESQALVMREIGKPTLMTAMTLVLLCEFALHTGQDALAFMLCGCCHSAARLLALDRPTPLSNSGEVSEDNILTEARRRVLWSCFILDSIVGSGVNENLRWRDGAPQIPLPSSDQSFLSQASDTEAPLFLPRNSDSFPSGEELQRYNLRSNLIYLMSMRTRVLRLIRTNPDVVDISNIQSPFMQTLDALEAWNNSISSQLQLTEFSIYVHKELNTLESLFYLHLSYHILVCDLTRISIPGFAFPLAAAFRGAPQAFASHCQDVCRHHAAQVSRILRMMTQHLNFLFAESTTYAATYEATKIMIVYAASLSDSEHDTRMGLKEDVMVNMKVLSEQTRGSLPKRACRALTRLLDRFGFNDIVDNGRATPPSRTGDDAGEVSGPPEALYLSDLAPFRRAYDDVNQNRDRREIAAGSLASLSQNLTQDANVLRPWNQQLAQPLASSAMPGNKVISVGDWTQVAGDMSNEITWDLFSLPDWVFEQHEMDFGA
;
A
#
# COMPACT_ATOMS: atom_id res chain seq x y z
N MET A 1 -4.69 1.42 -33.70
CA MET A 1 -4.04 0.44 -34.61
C MET A 1 -2.57 0.37 -34.23
N GLY A 2 -2.05 -0.84 -34.03
CA GLY A 2 -0.60 -1.09 -33.92
C GLY A 2 -0.19 -1.67 -32.57
N ALA A 3 -0.14 -3.00 -32.50
CA ALA A 3 0.54 -3.72 -31.44
C ALA A 3 2.06 -3.45 -31.50
N HIS A 4 2.66 -3.09 -30.37
CA HIS A 4 4.06 -3.39 -30.10
C HIS A 4 4.26 -3.64 -28.60
N GLY A 5 4.12 -4.90 -28.21
CA GLY A 5 5.06 -5.47 -27.26
C GLY A 5 6.41 -5.51 -27.95
N LEU A 6 7.35 -4.70 -27.50
CA LEU A 6 8.76 -4.80 -27.89
C LEU A 6 9.56 -5.21 -26.67
N ARG A 7 10.10 -6.42 -26.79
CA ARG A 7 11.19 -6.98 -25.99
C ARG A 7 12.23 -5.89 -25.71
N ILE A 8 12.60 -5.74 -24.45
CA ILE A 8 13.93 -5.23 -24.10
C ILE A 8 14.93 -6.22 -24.70
N ARG A 9 15.43 -5.87 -25.89
CA ARG A 9 16.56 -6.53 -26.53
C ARG A 9 17.80 -6.06 -25.79
N GLU A 10 18.58 -7.04 -25.38
CA GLU A 10 19.99 -6.96 -25.01
C GLU A 10 20.70 -5.82 -25.74
N LEU A 11 21.29 -4.88 -24.99
CA LEU A 11 22.47 -4.17 -25.46
C LEU A 11 23.68 -4.96 -24.97
N GLU A 12 24.20 -5.74 -25.91
CA GLU A 12 25.39 -6.56 -25.81
C GLU A 12 26.60 -5.75 -25.31
N GLY A 13 27.11 -6.16 -24.15
CA GLY A 13 28.52 -6.08 -23.81
C GLY A 13 29.03 -7.50 -23.59
N SER A 14 29.42 -8.17 -24.67
CA SER A 14 30.26 -9.38 -24.74
C SER A 14 30.30 -10.30 -23.51
N SER A 15 29.53 -11.39 -23.60
CA SER A 15 29.89 -12.76 -23.23
C SER A 15 30.60 -12.98 -21.87
N ASN A 16 29.82 -13.29 -20.84
CA ASN A 16 30.14 -14.33 -19.85
C ASN A 16 28.83 -14.88 -19.24
N LEU A 17 28.50 -16.12 -19.57
CA LEU A 17 27.26 -16.85 -19.22
C LEU A 17 27.17 -17.28 -17.73
N ASN A 18 27.69 -16.48 -16.78
CA ASN A 18 27.72 -16.91 -15.37
C ASN A 18 27.49 -15.81 -14.32
N THR A 19 26.95 -14.65 -14.68
CA THR A 19 26.60 -13.60 -13.72
C THR A 19 25.09 -13.43 -13.65
N GLN A 20 24.50 -13.67 -12.48
CA GLN A 20 23.14 -13.22 -12.16
C GLN A 20 23.02 -11.73 -12.52
N PRO A 21 21.92 -11.28 -13.13
CA PRO A 21 21.71 -9.86 -13.37
C PRO A 21 21.74 -9.13 -12.03
N ASP A 22 22.65 -8.16 -11.92
CA ASP A 22 22.83 -7.35 -10.72
C ASP A 22 21.58 -6.48 -10.53
N THR A 23 20.67 -6.94 -9.68
CA THR A 23 19.40 -6.27 -9.36
C THR A 23 19.58 -4.99 -8.52
N SER A 24 20.83 -4.59 -8.26
CA SER A 24 21.19 -3.44 -7.44
C SER A 24 20.94 -2.08 -8.12
N ASN A 25 20.77 -2.04 -9.44
CA ASN A 25 20.59 -0.80 -10.21
C ASN A 25 19.19 -0.70 -10.85
N VAL A 26 18.14 -0.74 -10.04
CA VAL A 26 16.80 -0.30 -10.51
C VAL A 26 16.76 1.23 -10.44
N PRO A 27 16.62 1.96 -11.57
CA PRO A 27 16.64 3.42 -11.61
C PRO A 27 15.64 4.08 -10.63
N GLY A 28 14.52 3.42 -10.37
CA GLY A 28 13.46 3.92 -9.50
C GLY A 28 13.89 4.26 -8.08
N LYS A 29 14.87 3.55 -7.50
CA LYS A 29 15.38 3.91 -6.16
C LYS A 29 16.14 5.24 -6.18
N ILE A 30 17.00 5.42 -7.18
CA ILE A 30 17.79 6.64 -7.36
C ILE A 30 16.85 7.82 -7.61
N TRP A 31 15.85 7.64 -8.48
CA TRP A 31 14.85 8.68 -8.76
C TRP A 31 14.01 9.03 -7.54
N ALA A 32 13.61 8.05 -6.73
CA ALA A 32 12.87 8.29 -5.50
C ALA A 32 13.71 9.07 -4.47
N GLU A 33 14.99 8.71 -4.30
CA GLU A 33 15.90 9.41 -3.39
C GLU A 33 16.13 10.86 -3.81
N GLU A 34 16.37 11.11 -5.11
CA GLU A 34 16.56 12.46 -5.64
C GLU A 34 15.27 13.29 -5.55
N SER A 35 14.12 12.71 -5.95
CA SER A 35 12.82 13.38 -5.87
C SER A 35 12.47 13.73 -4.43
N GLN A 36 12.78 12.84 -3.48
CA GLN A 36 12.61 13.10 -2.06
C GLN A 36 13.48 14.28 -1.60
N ALA A 37 14.75 14.33 -2.00
CA ALA A 37 15.63 15.44 -1.64
C ALA A 37 15.10 16.79 -2.17
N LEU A 38 14.62 16.83 -3.42
CA LEU A 38 14.06 18.03 -4.04
C LEU A 38 12.77 18.48 -3.34
N VAL A 39 11.82 17.57 -3.13
CA VAL A 39 10.55 17.88 -2.45
C VAL A 39 10.76 18.36 -1.03
N MET A 40 11.69 17.75 -0.28
CA MET A 40 11.97 18.14 1.10
C MET A 40 12.58 19.55 1.20
N ARG A 41 13.30 20.01 0.17
CA ARG A 41 13.80 21.40 0.09
C ARG A 41 12.67 22.42 -0.05
N GLU A 42 11.57 22.03 -0.69
CA GLU A 42 10.45 22.91 -1.05
C GLU A 42 9.20 22.68 -0.19
N ILE A 43 9.30 21.84 0.85
CA ILE A 43 8.16 21.43 1.69
C ILE A 43 7.42 22.60 2.36
N GLY A 44 8.10 23.72 2.59
CA GLY A 44 7.52 24.94 3.17
C GLY A 44 6.69 25.79 2.20
N LYS A 45 6.74 25.50 0.89
CA LYS A 45 5.99 26.19 -0.16
C LYS A 45 5.39 25.15 -1.12
N PRO A 46 4.45 24.31 -0.66
CA PRO A 46 3.96 23.20 -1.47
C PRO A 46 3.25 23.73 -2.71
N THR A 47 3.55 23.12 -3.85
CA THR A 47 2.80 23.27 -5.11
C THR A 47 1.98 22.01 -5.39
N LEU A 48 1.12 22.04 -6.41
CA LEU A 48 0.42 20.83 -6.85
C LEU A 48 1.40 19.72 -7.25
N MET A 49 2.51 20.07 -7.90
CA MET A 49 3.58 19.13 -8.24
C MET A 49 4.21 18.54 -6.98
N THR A 50 4.51 19.37 -5.97
CA THR A 50 5.01 18.88 -4.67
C THR A 50 4.05 17.85 -4.07
N ALA A 51 2.74 18.09 -4.11
CA ALA A 51 1.74 17.15 -3.61
C ALA A 51 1.68 15.85 -4.42
N MET A 52 1.74 15.91 -5.75
CA MET A 52 1.82 14.74 -6.62
C MET A 52 3.07 13.90 -6.33
N THR A 53 4.23 14.54 -6.21
CA THR A 53 5.49 13.84 -5.90
C THR A 53 5.45 13.21 -4.51
N LEU A 54 4.86 13.89 -3.51
CA LEU A 54 4.67 13.31 -2.17
C LEU A 54 3.80 12.05 -2.20
N VAL A 55 2.72 12.04 -2.99
CA VAL A 55 1.86 10.85 -3.18
C VAL A 55 2.68 9.68 -3.75
N LEU A 56 3.42 9.91 -4.82
CA LEU A 56 4.24 8.89 -5.48
C LEU A 56 5.36 8.37 -4.55
N LEU A 57 6.02 9.25 -3.80
CA LEU A 57 7.04 8.87 -2.83
C LEU A 57 6.45 8.07 -1.66
N CYS A 58 5.25 8.44 -1.20
CA CYS A 58 4.56 7.72 -0.13
C CYS A 58 4.20 6.30 -0.59
N GLU A 59 3.66 6.17 -1.81
CA GLU A 59 3.41 4.89 -2.45
C GLU A 59 4.71 4.09 -2.55
N PHE A 60 5.76 4.63 -3.19
CA PHE A 60 7.06 3.97 -3.29
C PHE A 60 7.62 3.49 -1.94
N ALA A 61 7.49 4.31 -0.89
CA ALA A 61 7.90 3.93 0.46
C ALA A 61 7.09 2.73 1.00
N LEU A 62 5.78 2.67 0.76
CA LEU A 62 4.95 1.50 1.10
C LEU A 62 5.41 0.25 0.32
N HIS A 63 5.68 0.37 -0.98
CA HIS A 63 6.12 -0.77 -1.80
C HIS A 63 7.50 -1.31 -1.40
N THR A 64 8.41 -0.42 -1.01
CA THR A 64 9.76 -0.81 -0.61
C THR A 64 9.87 -1.23 0.86
N GLY A 65 8.80 -1.06 1.65
CA GLY A 65 8.76 -1.38 3.07
C GLY A 65 9.49 -0.35 3.94
N GLN A 66 9.56 0.90 3.49
CA GLN A 66 10.05 2.05 4.25
C GLN A 66 8.90 2.69 5.04
N ASP A 67 8.34 1.93 5.99
CA ASP A 67 7.06 2.28 6.61
C ASP A 67 7.09 3.59 7.42
N ALA A 68 8.20 3.89 8.10
CA ALA A 68 8.35 5.15 8.83
C ALA A 68 8.35 6.35 7.88
N LEU A 69 9.03 6.23 6.73
CA LEU A 69 9.01 7.24 5.70
C LEU A 69 7.60 7.40 5.11
N ALA A 70 6.92 6.28 4.79
CA ALA A 70 5.54 6.31 4.30
C ALA A 70 4.60 7.01 5.27
N PHE A 71 4.70 6.74 6.58
CA PHE A 71 3.87 7.38 7.59
C PHE A 71 4.09 8.90 7.65
N MET A 72 5.34 9.35 7.57
CA MET A 72 5.69 10.77 7.55
C MET A 72 5.21 11.44 6.26
N LEU A 73 5.48 10.83 5.10
CA LEU A 73 5.05 11.35 3.80
C LEU A 73 3.54 11.45 3.70
N CYS A 74 2.78 10.49 4.24
CA CYS A 74 1.32 10.56 4.30
C CYS A 74 0.83 11.79 5.10
N GLY A 75 1.53 12.17 6.17
CA GLY A 75 1.28 13.43 6.89
C GLY A 75 1.57 14.67 6.05
N CYS A 76 2.66 14.65 5.27
CA CYS A 76 3.00 15.71 4.32
C CYS A 76 1.96 15.84 3.20
N CYS A 77 1.50 14.72 2.61
CA CYS A 77 0.44 14.70 1.60
C CYS A 77 -0.82 15.41 2.09
N HIS A 78 -1.30 15.05 3.28
CA HIS A 78 -2.48 15.70 3.88
C HIS A 78 -2.25 17.20 4.12
N SER A 79 -1.10 17.57 4.68
CA SER A 79 -0.76 18.97 4.96
C SER A 79 -0.68 19.80 3.66
N ALA A 80 -0.05 19.26 2.62
CA ALA A 80 0.03 19.88 1.31
C ALA A 80 -1.36 20.07 0.68
N ALA A 81 -2.20 19.02 0.71
CA ALA A 81 -3.56 19.09 0.19
C ALA A 81 -4.40 20.18 0.88
N ARG A 82 -4.24 20.35 2.20
CA ARG A 82 -4.93 21.40 2.97
C ARG A 82 -4.40 22.80 2.71
N LEU A 83 -3.08 22.98 2.62
CA LEU A 83 -2.47 24.28 2.31
C LEU A 83 -2.80 24.74 0.88
N LEU A 84 -2.88 23.81 -0.06
CA LEU A 84 -3.31 24.05 -1.43
C LEU A 84 -4.84 24.16 -1.59
N ALA A 85 -5.59 24.00 -0.50
CA ALA A 85 -7.05 24.03 -0.47
C ALA A 85 -7.72 23.06 -1.47
N LEU A 86 -7.10 21.89 -1.72
CA LEU A 86 -7.62 20.90 -2.67
C LEU A 86 -8.97 20.31 -2.22
N ASP A 87 -9.25 20.36 -0.93
CA ASP A 87 -10.49 19.89 -0.32
C ASP A 87 -11.60 20.96 -0.26
N ARG A 88 -11.42 22.09 -0.96
CA ARG A 88 -12.47 23.11 -1.14
C ARG A 88 -13.03 23.03 -2.56
N PRO A 89 -14.35 23.22 -2.75
CA PRO A 89 -14.94 23.27 -4.09
C PRO A 89 -14.31 24.41 -4.90
N THR A 90 -13.85 24.10 -6.11
CA THR A 90 -13.42 25.13 -7.06
C THR A 90 -14.65 25.91 -7.55
N PRO A 91 -14.70 27.25 -7.45
CA PRO A 91 -15.76 28.01 -8.09
C PRO A 91 -15.66 27.83 -9.61
N LEU A 92 -16.81 27.65 -10.27
CA LEU A 92 -16.86 27.56 -11.74
C LEU A 92 -16.34 28.87 -12.34
N SER A 93 -15.24 28.82 -13.11
CA SER A 93 -14.75 29.97 -13.86
C SER A 93 -15.75 30.32 -14.98
N ASN A 94 -16.26 31.55 -14.97
CA ASN A 94 -17.16 32.07 -16.00
C ASN A 94 -16.41 32.56 -17.27
N SER A 95 -15.09 32.41 -17.32
CA SER A 95 -14.26 32.78 -18.47
C SER A 95 -14.13 31.60 -19.42
N GLY A 96 -14.37 31.82 -20.72
CA GLY A 96 -14.40 30.80 -21.77
C GLY A 96 -13.08 30.06 -22.08
N GLU A 97 -12.09 30.07 -21.17
CA GLU A 97 -10.85 29.28 -21.21
C GLU A 97 -11.07 27.94 -20.50
N VAL A 98 -11.97 27.12 -21.03
CA VAL A 98 -12.57 25.98 -20.31
C VAL A 98 -11.63 24.77 -20.21
N SER A 99 -10.68 24.60 -21.13
CA SER A 99 -9.88 23.36 -21.23
C SER A 99 -8.75 23.26 -20.19
N GLU A 100 -7.99 24.33 -20.01
CA GLU A 100 -6.82 24.35 -19.09
C GLU A 100 -7.27 24.25 -17.62
N ASP A 101 -8.35 24.95 -17.28
CA ASP A 101 -8.94 24.94 -15.93
C ASP A 101 -9.55 23.57 -15.58
N ASN A 102 -10.10 22.84 -16.56
CA ASN A 102 -10.64 21.49 -16.38
C ASN A 102 -9.55 20.47 -16.06
N ILE A 103 -8.44 20.50 -16.80
CA ILE A 103 -7.30 19.59 -16.59
C ILE A 103 -6.73 19.79 -15.19
N LEU A 104 -6.49 21.04 -14.82
CA LEU A 104 -5.92 21.37 -13.52
C LEU A 104 -6.90 21.05 -12.37
N THR A 105 -8.20 21.25 -12.58
CA THR A 105 -9.24 20.89 -11.62
C THR A 105 -9.31 19.38 -11.40
N GLU A 106 -9.27 18.58 -12.46
CA GLU A 106 -9.23 17.12 -12.33
C GLU A 106 -7.92 16.65 -11.70
N ALA A 107 -6.78 17.26 -12.02
CA ALA A 107 -5.50 16.95 -11.39
C ALA A 107 -5.56 17.16 -9.87
N ARG A 108 -6.07 18.31 -9.41
CA ARG A 108 -6.28 18.62 -7.99
C ARG A 108 -7.20 17.59 -7.32
N ARG A 109 -8.31 17.24 -7.97
CA ARG A 109 -9.27 16.24 -7.51
C ARG A 109 -8.61 14.87 -7.33
N ARG A 110 -7.86 14.40 -8.33
CA ARG A 110 -7.13 13.11 -8.28
C ARG A 110 -6.09 13.12 -7.16
N VAL A 111 -5.29 14.17 -7.01
CA VAL A 111 -4.30 14.29 -5.92
C VAL A 111 -4.96 14.19 -4.55
N LEU A 112 -6.07 14.90 -4.32
CA LEU A 112 -6.78 14.84 -3.04
C LEU A 112 -7.25 13.41 -2.73
N TRP A 113 -7.88 12.75 -3.70
CA TRP A 113 -8.39 11.39 -3.52
C TRP A 113 -7.26 10.37 -3.35
N SER A 114 -6.10 10.54 -4.00
CA SER A 114 -4.92 9.72 -3.74
C SER A 114 -4.40 9.92 -2.31
N CYS A 115 -4.39 11.15 -1.79
CA CYS A 115 -4.05 11.40 -0.38
C CYS A 115 -5.02 10.70 0.57
N PHE A 116 -6.33 10.71 0.26
CA PHE A 116 -7.35 10.01 1.03
C PHE A 116 -7.15 8.48 1.04
N ILE A 117 -6.82 7.89 -0.11
CA ILE A 117 -6.49 6.45 -0.21
C ILE A 117 -5.26 6.12 0.65
N LEU A 118 -4.19 6.92 0.54
CA LEU A 118 -2.98 6.72 1.33
C LEU A 118 -3.26 6.81 2.84
N ASP A 119 -4.10 7.74 3.28
CA ASP A 119 -4.52 7.84 4.69
C ASP A 119 -5.27 6.58 5.16
N SER A 120 -6.14 6.01 4.33
CA SER A 120 -6.83 4.75 4.65
C SER A 120 -5.85 3.58 4.81
N ILE A 121 -4.87 3.47 3.91
CA ILE A 121 -3.83 2.41 3.94
C ILE A 121 -2.93 2.57 5.17
N VAL A 122 -2.33 3.74 5.35
CA VAL A 122 -1.36 4.04 6.42
C VAL A 122 -2.04 4.07 7.78
N GLY A 123 -3.21 4.69 7.87
CA GLY A 123 -3.99 4.81 9.10
C GLY A 123 -4.58 3.50 9.58
N SER A 124 -4.86 2.56 8.67
CA SER A 124 -5.25 1.16 8.98
C SER A 124 -6.41 1.04 10.00
N GLY A 125 -7.34 2.00 9.98
CA GLY A 125 -8.51 2.05 10.86
C GLY A 125 -8.25 2.48 12.30
N VAL A 126 -7.06 3.01 12.61
CA VAL A 126 -6.72 3.56 13.93
C VAL A 126 -6.98 5.06 13.92
N ASN A 127 -7.89 5.52 14.78
CA ASN A 127 -8.33 6.92 14.79
C ASN A 127 -7.14 7.86 14.92
N GLU A 128 -6.21 7.60 15.85
CA GLU A 128 -5.02 8.41 16.12
C GLU A 128 -4.10 8.57 14.90
N ASN A 129 -4.14 7.61 13.98
CA ASN A 129 -3.33 7.59 12.77
C ASN A 129 -4.06 8.16 11.55
N LEU A 130 -5.39 8.28 11.57
CA LEU A 130 -6.16 8.80 10.45
C LEU A 130 -6.16 10.34 10.43
N ARG A 131 -6.17 10.92 9.23
CA ARG A 131 -6.36 12.36 9.01
C ARG A 131 -7.81 12.68 8.64
N TRP A 132 -8.47 11.85 7.83
CA TRP A 132 -9.89 11.99 7.49
C TRP A 132 -10.80 11.17 8.43
N ARG A 133 -10.78 11.51 9.73
CA ARG A 133 -11.53 10.77 10.77
C ARG A 133 -13.04 10.97 10.70
N ASP A 134 -13.46 12.18 10.33
CA ASP A 134 -14.84 12.67 10.41
C ASP A 134 -15.63 12.46 9.11
N GLY A 135 -15.04 11.77 8.14
CA GLY A 135 -15.67 11.45 6.86
C GLY A 135 -14.83 11.88 5.65
N ALA A 136 -15.31 11.48 4.48
CA ALA A 136 -14.66 11.76 3.21
C ALA A 136 -14.75 13.25 2.84
N PRO A 137 -13.75 13.79 2.12
CA PRO A 137 -13.81 15.15 1.59
C PRO A 137 -15.04 15.31 0.68
N GLN A 138 -15.70 16.47 0.77
CA GLN A 138 -16.90 16.79 -0.02
C GLN A 138 -16.53 17.39 -1.38
N ILE A 139 -15.74 16.64 -2.13
CA ILE A 139 -15.26 16.95 -3.48
C ILE A 139 -15.80 15.88 -4.44
N PRO A 140 -16.12 16.22 -5.69
CA PRO A 140 -16.56 15.20 -6.65
C PRO A 140 -15.55 14.06 -6.79
N LEU A 141 -16.05 12.86 -7.03
CA LEU A 141 -15.23 11.71 -7.39
C LEU A 141 -14.53 11.96 -8.74
N PRO A 142 -13.32 11.41 -8.95
CA PRO A 142 -12.58 11.58 -10.20
C PRO A 142 -13.37 11.10 -11.41
N SER A 143 -13.17 11.78 -12.54
CA SER A 143 -13.76 11.34 -13.81
C SER A 143 -13.04 10.09 -14.34
N SER A 144 -13.69 9.41 -15.29
CA SER A 144 -13.04 8.29 -15.98
C SER A 144 -11.91 8.80 -16.86
N ASP A 145 -10.89 7.97 -17.12
CA ASP A 145 -9.79 8.38 -18.00
C ASP A 145 -10.26 8.63 -19.43
N GLN A 146 -11.29 7.92 -19.90
CA GLN A 146 -11.93 8.19 -21.18
C GLN A 146 -12.61 9.56 -21.20
N SER A 147 -13.42 9.89 -20.19
CA SER A 147 -14.09 11.20 -20.07
C SER A 147 -13.04 12.31 -20.02
N PHE A 148 -12.01 12.13 -19.18
CA PHE A 148 -10.91 13.07 -19.05
C PHE A 148 -10.17 13.28 -20.37
N LEU A 149 -9.73 12.23 -21.05
CA LEU A 149 -9.00 12.35 -22.33
C LEU A 149 -9.87 12.95 -23.44
N SER A 150 -11.16 12.66 -23.45
CA SER A 150 -12.08 13.22 -24.44
C SER A 150 -12.34 14.71 -24.26
N GLN A 151 -12.07 15.26 -23.06
CA GLN A 151 -12.43 16.62 -22.65
C GLN A 151 -13.91 16.95 -22.95
N ALA A 152 -14.77 15.92 -23.02
CA ALA A 152 -16.18 16.10 -23.27
C ALA A 152 -16.83 16.77 -22.06
N SER A 153 -17.74 17.71 -22.31
CA SER A 153 -18.54 18.30 -21.24
C SER A 153 -19.37 17.20 -20.59
N ASP A 154 -19.11 16.92 -19.30
CA ASP A 154 -19.92 15.99 -18.52
C ASP A 154 -21.35 16.54 -18.43
N THR A 155 -22.28 15.87 -19.11
CA THR A 155 -23.72 16.16 -19.02
C THR A 155 -24.34 15.57 -17.75
N GLU A 156 -23.61 14.68 -17.08
CA GLU A 156 -24.05 14.00 -15.88
C GLU A 156 -23.69 14.75 -14.59
N ALA A 157 -24.55 14.65 -13.59
CA ALA A 157 -24.29 15.26 -12.28
C ALA A 157 -23.05 14.62 -11.61
N PRO A 158 -22.19 15.44 -10.96
CA PRO A 158 -21.01 14.95 -10.26
C PRO A 158 -21.39 13.98 -9.13
N LEU A 159 -20.59 12.93 -8.99
CA LEU A 159 -20.77 11.90 -7.97
C LEU A 159 -19.91 12.21 -6.75
N PHE A 160 -20.37 11.85 -5.56
CA PHE A 160 -19.68 12.08 -4.30
C PHE A 160 -19.70 10.80 -3.46
N LEU A 161 -18.74 10.66 -2.54
CA LEU A 161 -18.91 9.69 -1.45
C LEU A 161 -19.93 10.20 -0.43
N PRO A 162 -20.70 9.30 0.21
CA PRO A 162 -21.56 9.67 1.32
C PRO A 162 -20.77 10.38 2.42
N ARG A 163 -21.32 11.49 2.92
CA ARG A 163 -20.69 12.28 3.99
C ARG A 163 -20.77 11.56 5.34
N ASN A 164 -21.92 10.95 5.62
CA ASN A 164 -22.18 10.27 6.88
C ASN A 164 -21.72 8.83 6.77
N SER A 165 -21.03 8.35 7.80
CA SER A 165 -20.55 6.96 7.84
C SER A 165 -21.66 5.93 7.65
N ASP A 166 -22.90 6.28 8.03
CA ASP A 166 -24.05 5.37 8.05
C ASP A 166 -24.94 5.48 6.80
N SER A 167 -24.48 6.23 5.80
CA SER A 167 -25.12 6.32 4.49
C SER A 167 -24.27 5.56 3.47
N PHE A 168 -24.94 4.76 2.64
CA PHE A 168 -24.31 4.02 1.55
C PHE A 168 -24.88 4.50 0.21
N PRO A 169 -24.08 4.51 -0.86
CA PRO A 169 -24.57 4.83 -2.18
C PRO A 169 -25.61 3.79 -2.63
N SER A 170 -26.62 4.25 -3.37
CA SER A 170 -27.59 3.38 -4.02
C SER A 170 -26.93 2.51 -5.11
N GLY A 171 -27.59 1.43 -5.49
CA GLY A 171 -27.11 0.57 -6.59
C GLY A 171 -26.96 1.33 -7.92
N GLU A 172 -27.83 2.30 -8.19
CA GLU A 172 -27.74 3.16 -9.38
C GLU A 172 -26.50 4.06 -9.35
N GLU A 173 -26.18 4.66 -8.19
CA GLU A 173 -24.96 5.46 -8.03
C GLU A 173 -23.70 4.61 -8.20
N LEU A 174 -23.69 3.40 -7.63
CA LEU A 174 -22.58 2.46 -7.76
C LEU A 174 -22.33 2.01 -9.20
N GLN A 175 -23.38 1.84 -10.00
CA GLN A 175 -23.26 1.53 -11.43
C GLN A 175 -22.60 2.66 -12.23
N ARG A 176 -22.73 3.91 -11.77
CA ARG A 176 -22.12 5.09 -12.39
C ARG A 176 -20.68 5.32 -11.94
N TYR A 177 -20.21 4.64 -10.90
CA TYR A 177 -18.83 4.76 -10.46
C TYR A 177 -17.90 4.11 -11.50
N ASN A 178 -16.92 4.86 -11.98
CA ASN A 178 -15.81 4.31 -12.75
C ASN A 178 -14.86 3.49 -11.87
N LEU A 179 -13.81 2.90 -12.46
CA LEU A 179 -12.82 2.08 -11.75
C LEU A 179 -12.20 2.81 -10.55
N ARG A 180 -11.75 4.06 -10.73
CA ARG A 180 -11.11 4.88 -9.69
C ARG A 180 -12.09 5.27 -8.60
N SER A 181 -13.31 5.65 -8.97
CA SER A 181 -14.40 5.95 -8.01
C SER A 181 -14.77 4.74 -7.15
N ASN A 182 -14.84 3.55 -7.75
CA ASN A 182 -15.08 2.31 -7.01
C ASN A 182 -13.92 1.97 -6.06
N LEU A 183 -12.66 2.15 -6.49
CA LEU A 183 -11.50 1.96 -5.61
C LEU A 183 -11.55 2.92 -4.41
N ILE A 184 -11.84 4.20 -4.64
CA ILE A 184 -12.00 5.21 -3.59
C ILE A 184 -13.10 4.81 -2.59
N TYR A 185 -14.24 4.33 -3.10
CA TYR A 185 -15.33 3.83 -2.26
C TYR A 185 -14.92 2.63 -1.42
N LEU A 186 -14.25 1.62 -2.00
CA LEU A 186 -13.73 0.49 -1.23
C LEU A 186 -12.70 0.93 -0.18
N MET A 187 -11.87 1.95 -0.46
CA MET A 187 -10.93 2.48 0.53
C MET A 187 -11.61 3.23 1.67
N SER A 188 -12.77 3.85 1.45
CA SER A 188 -13.57 4.41 2.55
C SER A 188 -14.20 3.29 3.39
N MET A 189 -14.73 2.25 2.72
CA MET A 189 -15.25 1.04 3.37
C MET A 189 -14.16 0.31 4.16
N ARG A 190 -12.91 0.29 3.67
CA ARG A 190 -11.75 -0.21 4.41
C ARG A 190 -11.57 0.47 5.74
N THR A 191 -11.56 1.81 5.74
CA THR A 191 -11.43 2.55 6.99
C THR A 191 -12.60 2.26 7.92
N ARG A 192 -13.83 2.17 7.41
CA ARG A 192 -15.02 1.81 8.22
C ARG A 192 -14.89 0.41 8.84
N VAL A 193 -14.60 -0.62 8.04
CA VAL A 193 -14.45 -2.01 8.51
C VAL A 193 -13.36 -2.10 9.58
N LEU A 194 -12.18 -1.53 9.33
CA LEU A 194 -11.05 -1.63 10.24
C LEU A 194 -11.28 -0.84 11.55
N ARG A 195 -12.02 0.27 11.51
CA ARG A 195 -12.47 0.97 12.73
C ARG A 195 -13.49 0.13 13.48
N LEU A 196 -14.47 -0.42 12.78
CA LEU A 196 -15.58 -1.17 13.37
C LEU A 196 -15.10 -2.40 14.15
N ILE A 197 -14.21 -3.22 13.58
CA ILE A 197 -13.71 -4.42 14.28
C ILE A 197 -12.95 -4.09 15.58
N ARG A 198 -12.47 -2.85 15.74
CA ARG A 198 -11.77 -2.36 16.93
C ARG A 198 -12.69 -1.73 17.96
N THR A 199 -13.96 -1.55 17.65
CA THR A 199 -14.92 -0.99 18.61
C THR A 199 -15.26 -2.06 19.64
N ASN A 200 -15.27 -1.68 20.93
CA ASN A 200 -15.81 -2.57 21.96
C ASN A 200 -17.30 -2.79 21.69
N PRO A 201 -17.79 -4.03 21.84
CA PRO A 201 -19.19 -4.31 21.57
C PRO A 201 -20.08 -3.51 22.53
N ASP A 202 -21.04 -2.79 21.98
CA ASP A 202 -22.16 -2.25 22.75
C ASP A 202 -23.08 -3.39 23.21
N VAL A 203 -24.15 -3.06 23.95
CA VAL A 203 -25.21 -4.03 24.33
C VAL A 203 -25.98 -4.55 23.10
N VAL A 204 -25.76 -3.97 21.92
CA VAL A 204 -26.47 -4.33 20.68
C VAL A 204 -26.00 -5.69 20.15
N ASP A 205 -26.97 -6.57 19.89
CA ASP A 205 -26.75 -7.85 19.24
C ASP A 205 -26.14 -7.68 17.83
N ILE A 206 -24.97 -8.27 17.61
CA ILE A 206 -24.25 -8.21 16.34
C ILE A 206 -24.99 -8.88 15.19
N SER A 207 -25.92 -9.80 15.48
CA SER A 207 -26.76 -10.46 14.49
C SER A 207 -28.00 -9.64 14.11
N ASN A 208 -28.26 -8.52 14.79
CA ASN A 208 -29.32 -7.61 14.43
C ASN A 208 -29.01 -6.95 13.07
N ILE A 209 -30.00 -6.91 12.18
CA ILE A 209 -29.88 -6.29 10.84
C ILE A 209 -29.56 -4.79 10.90
N GLN A 210 -29.90 -4.13 12.00
CA GLN A 210 -29.57 -2.72 12.25
C GLN A 210 -28.21 -2.53 12.93
N SER A 211 -27.50 -3.61 13.24
CA SER A 211 -26.16 -3.50 13.80
C SER A 211 -25.20 -2.89 12.75
N PRO A 212 -24.19 -2.09 13.18
CA PRO A 212 -23.19 -1.56 12.26
C PRO A 212 -22.44 -2.66 11.50
N PHE A 213 -22.31 -3.85 12.10
CA PHE A 213 -21.73 -5.03 11.47
C PHE A 213 -22.55 -5.48 10.26
N MET A 214 -23.85 -5.74 10.46
CA MET A 214 -24.74 -6.18 9.39
C MET A 214 -24.91 -5.13 8.30
N GLN A 215 -25.12 -3.86 8.65
CA GLN A 215 -25.22 -2.79 7.67
C GLN A 215 -23.96 -2.65 6.81
N THR A 216 -22.77 -2.86 7.38
CA THR A 216 -21.51 -2.80 6.64
C THR A 216 -21.34 -4.02 5.73
N LEU A 217 -21.76 -5.22 6.17
CA LEU A 217 -21.74 -6.43 5.35
C LEU A 217 -22.73 -6.30 4.17
N ASP A 218 -23.96 -5.87 4.45
CA ASP A 218 -25.00 -5.64 3.44
C ASP A 218 -24.55 -4.60 2.39
N ALA A 219 -23.85 -3.54 2.81
CA ALA A 219 -23.31 -2.54 1.89
C ALA A 219 -22.19 -3.08 0.98
N LEU A 220 -21.35 -3.99 1.49
CA LEU A 220 -20.33 -4.67 0.68
C LEU A 220 -21.00 -5.63 -0.33
N GLU A 221 -22.01 -6.39 0.10
CA GLU A 221 -22.77 -7.26 -0.79
C GLU A 221 -23.53 -6.46 -1.86
N ALA A 222 -24.18 -5.36 -1.48
CA ALA A 222 -24.84 -4.44 -2.39
C ALA A 222 -23.88 -3.87 -3.43
N TRP A 223 -22.64 -3.56 -3.04
CA TRP A 223 -21.59 -3.15 -3.96
C TRP A 223 -21.30 -4.22 -5.02
N ASN A 224 -21.06 -5.46 -4.59
CA ASN A 224 -20.76 -6.56 -5.51
C ASN A 224 -21.92 -6.86 -6.47
N ASN A 225 -23.16 -6.70 -6.01
CA ASN A 225 -24.36 -6.90 -6.81
C ASN A 225 -24.66 -5.72 -7.76
N SER A 226 -24.11 -4.53 -7.49
CA SER A 226 -24.40 -3.31 -8.23
C SER A 226 -23.25 -2.81 -9.10
N ILE A 227 -22.06 -3.43 -9.04
CA ILE A 227 -20.94 -3.01 -9.87
C ILE A 227 -21.27 -3.12 -11.37
N SER A 228 -20.84 -2.13 -12.15
CA SER A 228 -21.09 -2.10 -13.60
C SER A 228 -20.51 -3.32 -14.31
N SER A 229 -21.17 -3.76 -15.40
CA SER A 229 -20.77 -4.96 -16.15
C SER A 229 -19.34 -4.88 -16.70
N GLN A 230 -18.86 -3.68 -17.02
CA GLN A 230 -17.50 -3.43 -17.50
C GLN A 230 -16.45 -3.76 -16.43
N LEU A 231 -16.79 -3.58 -15.15
CA LEU A 231 -15.89 -3.82 -14.02
C LEU A 231 -16.12 -5.18 -13.35
N GLN A 232 -17.07 -6.00 -13.82
CA GLN A 232 -17.22 -7.37 -13.36
C GLN A 232 -16.07 -8.24 -13.87
N LEU A 233 -15.62 -9.20 -13.07
CA LEU A 233 -14.50 -10.07 -13.42
C LEU A 233 -14.93 -11.21 -14.38
N THR A 234 -15.24 -10.84 -15.62
CA THR A 234 -15.57 -11.75 -16.73
C THR A 234 -14.41 -11.86 -17.72
N GLU A 235 -14.38 -12.91 -18.56
CA GLU A 235 -13.36 -13.04 -19.62
C GLU A 235 -13.34 -11.82 -20.56
N PHE A 236 -14.52 -11.28 -20.88
CA PHE A 236 -14.65 -10.10 -21.73
C PHE A 236 -14.04 -8.86 -21.06
N SER A 237 -14.40 -8.60 -19.80
CA SER A 237 -13.85 -7.46 -19.06
C SER A 237 -12.34 -7.58 -18.87
N ILE A 238 -11.82 -8.78 -18.61
CA ILE A 238 -10.38 -9.05 -18.52
C ILE A 238 -9.68 -8.70 -19.83
N TYR A 239 -10.22 -9.14 -20.97
CA TYR A 239 -9.67 -8.81 -22.28
C TYR A 239 -9.66 -7.30 -22.51
N VAL A 240 -10.77 -6.61 -22.27
CA VAL A 240 -10.88 -5.15 -22.45
C VAL A 240 -9.88 -4.41 -21.56
N HIS A 241 -9.82 -4.73 -20.27
CA HIS A 241 -8.91 -4.08 -19.33
C HIS A 241 -7.44 -4.42 -19.61
N LYS A 242 -7.16 -5.56 -20.24
CA LYS A 242 -5.82 -5.89 -20.73
C LYS A 242 -5.40 -4.96 -21.87
N GLU A 243 -6.27 -4.74 -22.85
CA GLU A 243 -6.02 -3.81 -23.97
C GLU A 243 -5.93 -2.35 -23.49
N LEU A 244 -6.63 -2.00 -22.42
CA LEU A 244 -6.61 -0.67 -21.80
C LEU A 244 -5.50 -0.49 -20.75
N ASN A 245 -4.63 -1.48 -20.53
CA ASN A 245 -3.59 -1.47 -19.48
C ASN A 245 -4.11 -1.23 -18.04
N THR A 246 -5.38 -1.48 -17.78
CA THR A 246 -6.02 -1.28 -16.46
C THR A 246 -6.39 -2.60 -15.78
N LEU A 247 -5.92 -3.74 -16.31
CA LEU A 247 -6.23 -5.07 -15.80
C LEU A 247 -5.75 -5.29 -14.37
N GLU A 248 -4.58 -4.76 -14.01
CA GLU A 248 -4.07 -4.82 -12.65
C GLU A 248 -4.99 -4.09 -11.68
N SER A 249 -5.39 -2.87 -12.01
CA SER A 249 -6.36 -2.08 -11.23
C SER A 249 -7.72 -2.77 -11.10
N LEU A 250 -8.17 -3.49 -12.14
CA LEU A 250 -9.39 -4.31 -12.08
C LEU A 250 -9.22 -5.46 -11.08
N PHE A 251 -8.11 -6.20 -11.13
CA PHE A 251 -7.86 -7.27 -10.15
C PHE A 251 -7.75 -6.71 -8.74
N TYR A 252 -7.06 -5.58 -8.56
CA TYR A 252 -6.93 -4.92 -7.27
C TYR A 252 -8.29 -4.48 -6.70
N LEU A 253 -9.20 -4.00 -7.55
CA LEU A 253 -10.58 -3.67 -7.14
C LEU A 253 -11.27 -4.89 -6.52
N HIS A 254 -11.22 -6.04 -7.19
CA HIS A 254 -11.84 -7.28 -6.69
C HIS A 254 -11.12 -7.86 -5.48
N LEU A 255 -9.78 -7.81 -5.44
CA LEU A 255 -9.00 -8.19 -4.25
C LEU A 255 -9.38 -7.33 -3.05
N SER A 256 -9.51 -6.02 -3.25
CA SER A 256 -9.93 -5.07 -2.21
C SER A 256 -11.30 -5.43 -1.67
N TYR A 257 -12.28 -5.73 -2.54
CA TYR A 257 -13.59 -6.15 -2.10
C TYR A 257 -13.55 -7.43 -1.24
N HIS A 258 -12.93 -8.50 -1.75
CA HIS A 258 -12.91 -9.76 -1.03
C HIS A 258 -12.16 -9.66 0.29
N ILE A 259 -11.05 -8.91 0.35
CA ILE A 259 -10.32 -8.76 1.61
C ILE A 259 -11.09 -7.92 2.63
N LEU A 260 -11.93 -6.97 2.21
CA LEU A 260 -12.78 -6.21 3.13
C LEU A 260 -13.86 -7.07 3.77
N VAL A 261 -14.50 -7.94 2.99
CA VAL A 261 -15.45 -8.91 3.54
C VAL A 261 -14.73 -9.84 4.52
N CYS A 262 -13.54 -10.32 4.18
CA CYS A 262 -12.69 -11.10 5.10
C CYS A 262 -12.33 -10.32 6.38
N ASP A 263 -11.85 -9.08 6.26
CA ASP A 263 -11.45 -8.23 7.38
C ASP A 263 -12.62 -8.02 8.37
N LEU A 264 -13.84 -7.86 7.86
CA LEU A 264 -15.05 -7.72 8.66
C LEU A 264 -15.46 -9.04 9.32
N THR A 265 -15.51 -10.13 8.56
CA THR A 265 -16.11 -11.40 9.01
C THR A 265 -15.14 -12.31 9.77
N ARG A 266 -13.81 -12.12 9.64
CA ARG A 266 -12.80 -12.96 10.33
C ARG A 266 -12.91 -12.94 11.85
N ILE A 267 -13.51 -11.89 12.42
CA ILE A 267 -13.75 -11.79 13.87
C ILE A 267 -14.70 -12.89 14.40
N SER A 268 -15.43 -13.57 13.50
CA SER A 268 -16.25 -14.74 13.82
C SER A 268 -15.43 -16.04 13.98
N ILE A 269 -14.18 -16.08 13.48
CA ILE A 269 -13.32 -17.26 13.52
C ILE A 269 -12.50 -17.25 14.81
N PRO A 270 -12.53 -18.33 15.62
CA PRO A 270 -11.67 -18.46 16.80
C PRO A 270 -10.19 -18.30 16.45
N GLY A 271 -9.49 -17.40 17.15
CA GLY A 271 -8.08 -17.07 16.92
C GLY A 271 -7.85 -15.62 16.48
N PHE A 272 -8.86 -14.96 15.91
CA PHE A 272 -8.81 -13.53 15.60
C PHE A 272 -9.34 -12.70 16.78
N ALA A 273 -8.43 -12.08 17.53
CA ALA A 273 -8.74 -11.43 18.80
C ALA A 273 -8.94 -9.91 18.65
N PHE A 274 -10.00 -9.50 17.96
CA PHE A 274 -10.39 -8.09 17.86
C PHE A 274 -11.44 -7.72 18.93
N PRO A 275 -11.50 -6.47 19.42
CA PRO A 275 -12.49 -6.04 20.41
C PRO A 275 -13.93 -6.45 20.06
N LEU A 276 -14.36 -6.24 18.81
CA LEU A 276 -15.72 -6.58 18.38
C LEU A 276 -15.99 -8.10 18.36
N ALA A 277 -14.96 -8.95 18.30
CA ALA A 277 -15.12 -10.42 18.32
C ALA A 277 -15.84 -10.90 19.59
N ALA A 278 -15.75 -10.15 20.70
CA ALA A 278 -16.47 -10.48 21.93
C ALA A 278 -18.00 -10.46 21.75
N ALA A 279 -18.54 -9.74 20.76
CA ALA A 279 -19.97 -9.74 20.45
C ALA A 279 -20.49 -11.12 20.00
N PHE A 280 -19.62 -11.94 19.39
CA PHE A 280 -20.00 -13.28 18.93
C PHE A 280 -20.26 -14.27 20.07
N ARG A 281 -19.88 -13.96 21.33
CA ARG A 281 -20.16 -14.82 22.49
C ARG A 281 -21.66 -14.95 22.79
N GLY A 282 -22.44 -13.92 22.49
CA GLY A 282 -23.89 -13.90 22.69
C GLY A 282 -24.69 -14.16 21.41
N ALA A 283 -24.02 -14.29 20.26
CA ALA A 283 -24.68 -14.44 18.97
C ALA A 283 -25.17 -15.88 18.75
N PRO A 284 -26.24 -16.08 17.96
CA PRO A 284 -26.67 -17.42 17.57
C PRO A 284 -25.57 -18.21 16.85
N GLN A 285 -25.38 -19.48 17.20
CA GLN A 285 -24.34 -20.32 16.59
C GLN A 285 -24.48 -20.43 15.06
N ALA A 286 -25.71 -20.48 14.55
CA ALA A 286 -25.97 -20.50 13.11
C ALA A 286 -25.47 -19.23 12.41
N PHE A 287 -25.62 -18.07 13.05
CA PHE A 287 -25.11 -16.80 12.55
C PHE A 287 -23.57 -16.79 12.56
N ALA A 288 -22.95 -17.20 13.66
CA ALA A 288 -21.50 -17.30 13.75
C ALA A 288 -20.91 -18.23 12.67
N SER A 289 -21.50 -19.42 12.49
CA SER A 289 -21.11 -20.36 11.44
C SER A 289 -21.25 -19.77 10.05
N HIS A 290 -22.34 -19.03 9.79
CA HIS A 290 -22.54 -18.37 8.51
C HIS A 290 -21.46 -17.32 8.23
N CYS A 291 -21.12 -16.46 9.21
CA CYS A 291 -20.03 -15.48 9.04
C CYS A 291 -18.68 -16.15 8.79
N GLN A 292 -18.41 -17.28 9.46
CA GLN A 292 -17.21 -18.07 9.24
C GLN A 292 -17.16 -18.64 7.81
N ASP A 293 -18.28 -19.14 7.29
CA ASP A 293 -18.42 -19.63 5.91
C ASP A 293 -18.20 -18.51 4.88
N VAL A 294 -18.77 -17.33 5.12
CA VAL A 294 -18.58 -16.14 4.29
C VAL A 294 -17.09 -15.75 4.28
N CYS A 295 -16.45 -15.68 5.45
CA CYS A 295 -15.03 -15.36 5.56
C CYS A 295 -14.15 -16.32 4.76
N ARG A 296 -14.39 -17.64 4.92
CA ARG A 296 -13.68 -18.68 4.15
C ARG A 296 -13.91 -18.52 2.64
N HIS A 297 -15.16 -18.31 2.22
CA HIS A 297 -15.50 -18.15 0.81
C HIS A 297 -14.73 -16.99 0.18
N HIS A 298 -14.73 -15.82 0.80
CA HIS A 298 -14.04 -14.65 0.28
C HIS A 298 -12.52 -14.80 0.31
N ALA A 299 -11.95 -15.51 1.29
CA ALA A 299 -10.53 -15.86 1.27
C ALA A 299 -10.20 -16.73 0.05
N ALA A 300 -11.03 -17.74 -0.27
CA ALA A 300 -10.84 -18.57 -1.46
C ALA A 300 -10.97 -17.78 -2.78
N GLN A 301 -11.85 -16.77 -2.82
CA GLN A 301 -11.94 -15.87 -3.98
C GLN A 301 -10.66 -15.07 -4.21
N VAL A 302 -9.96 -14.65 -3.14
CA VAL A 302 -8.62 -14.04 -3.26
C VAL A 302 -7.66 -15.00 -3.97
N SER A 303 -7.58 -16.26 -3.55
CA SER A 303 -6.73 -17.26 -4.22
C SER A 303 -7.11 -17.49 -5.68
N ARG A 304 -8.41 -17.51 -6.00
CA ARG A 304 -8.88 -17.60 -7.40
C ARG A 304 -8.39 -16.42 -8.23
N ILE A 305 -8.50 -15.19 -7.72
CA ILE A 305 -8.02 -13.99 -8.41
C ILE A 305 -6.50 -14.05 -8.60
N LEU A 306 -5.75 -14.49 -7.58
CA LEU A 306 -4.30 -14.66 -7.70
C LEU A 306 -3.92 -15.66 -8.81
N ARG A 307 -4.65 -16.79 -8.95
CA ARG A 307 -4.46 -17.72 -10.08
C ARG A 307 -4.70 -17.00 -11.41
N MET A 308 -5.75 -16.19 -11.54
CA MET A 308 -6.02 -15.40 -12.76
C MET A 308 -4.91 -14.38 -13.03
N MET A 309 -4.44 -13.67 -12.01
CA MET A 309 -3.31 -12.76 -12.12
C MET A 309 -2.07 -13.50 -12.64
N THR A 310 -1.79 -14.73 -12.19
CA THR A 310 -0.61 -15.50 -12.67
C THR A 310 -0.71 -15.92 -14.12
N GLN A 311 -1.92 -15.99 -14.65
CA GLN A 311 -2.16 -16.32 -16.05
C GLN A 311 -2.06 -15.09 -16.96
N HIS A 312 -2.44 -13.92 -16.46
CA HIS A 312 -2.61 -12.72 -17.29
C HIS A 312 -1.54 -11.64 -17.08
N LEU A 313 -0.91 -11.58 -15.91
CA LEU A 313 0.05 -10.54 -15.52
C LEU A 313 1.45 -11.12 -15.27
N ASN A 314 2.46 -10.26 -15.40
CA ASN A 314 3.82 -10.57 -14.99
C ASN A 314 4.04 -10.14 -13.53
N PHE A 315 4.21 -11.12 -12.62
CA PHE A 315 4.37 -10.89 -11.17
C PHE A 315 5.58 -10.04 -10.78
N LEU A 316 6.54 -9.85 -11.70
CA LEU A 316 7.64 -8.91 -11.50
C LEU A 316 7.18 -7.45 -11.35
N PHE A 317 5.93 -7.13 -11.70
CA PHE A 317 5.38 -5.79 -11.73
C PHE A 317 4.15 -5.59 -10.84
N ALA A 318 3.67 -6.63 -10.16
CA ALA A 318 2.43 -6.56 -9.37
C ALA A 318 2.55 -5.60 -8.16
N GLU A 319 1.49 -4.82 -7.93
CA GLU A 319 1.33 -3.81 -6.89
C GLU A 319 1.50 -4.40 -5.46
N SER A 320 2.01 -3.57 -4.54
CA SER A 320 2.19 -3.86 -3.09
C SER A 320 0.91 -4.34 -2.43
N THR A 321 -0.24 -3.86 -2.88
CA THR A 321 -1.54 -4.21 -2.32
C THR A 321 -1.89 -5.69 -2.48
N THR A 322 -1.33 -6.36 -3.50
CA THR A 322 -1.51 -7.80 -3.71
C THR A 322 -0.95 -8.60 -2.53
N TYR A 323 0.24 -8.26 -2.01
CA TYR A 323 0.83 -9.02 -0.90
C TYR A 323 -0.05 -8.96 0.35
N ALA A 324 -0.67 -7.82 0.63
CA ALA A 324 -1.49 -7.63 1.83
C ALA A 324 -2.74 -8.50 1.77
N ALA A 325 -3.45 -8.47 0.64
CA ALA A 325 -4.61 -9.34 0.42
C ALA A 325 -4.23 -10.83 0.47
N THR A 326 -3.14 -11.22 -0.20
CA THR A 326 -2.65 -12.61 -0.19
C THR A 326 -2.27 -13.06 1.22
N TYR A 327 -1.54 -12.23 1.97
CA TYR A 327 -1.12 -12.53 3.33
C TYR A 327 -2.32 -12.73 4.27
N GLU A 328 -3.24 -11.77 4.30
CA GLU A 328 -4.40 -11.84 5.21
C GLU A 328 -5.36 -12.97 4.83
N ALA A 329 -5.63 -13.20 3.54
CA ALA A 329 -6.43 -14.35 3.10
C ALA A 329 -5.77 -15.69 3.47
N THR A 330 -4.46 -15.82 3.28
CA THR A 330 -3.73 -17.07 3.60
C THR A 330 -3.72 -17.32 5.10
N LYS A 331 -3.55 -16.27 5.91
CA LYS A 331 -3.66 -16.36 7.37
C LYS A 331 -5.04 -16.86 7.81
N ILE A 332 -6.12 -16.31 7.22
CA ILE A 332 -7.49 -16.77 7.47
C ILE A 332 -7.65 -18.24 7.12
N MET A 333 -7.15 -18.68 5.96
CA MET A 333 -7.22 -20.10 5.55
C MET A 333 -6.51 -21.03 6.52
N ILE A 334 -5.31 -20.67 6.99
CA ILE A 334 -4.54 -21.47 7.96
C ILE A 334 -5.31 -21.61 9.28
N VAL A 335 -5.76 -20.48 9.85
CA VAL A 335 -6.48 -20.46 11.13
C VAL A 335 -7.82 -21.20 11.02
N TYR A 336 -8.55 -20.97 9.93
CA TYR A 336 -9.80 -21.66 9.66
C TYR A 336 -9.59 -23.17 9.53
N ALA A 337 -8.60 -23.61 8.72
CA ALA A 337 -8.29 -25.03 8.54
C ALA A 337 -7.89 -25.73 9.86
N ALA A 338 -7.24 -25.02 10.78
CA ALA A 338 -6.89 -25.52 12.11
C ALA A 338 -8.10 -25.65 13.05
N SER A 339 -9.17 -24.91 12.81
CA SER A 339 -10.42 -24.98 13.57
C SER A 339 -11.39 -26.07 13.09
N LEU A 340 -11.16 -26.66 11.91
CA LEU A 340 -12.00 -27.69 11.33
C LEU A 340 -11.91 -29.02 12.10
N SER A 341 -13.02 -29.74 12.13
CA SER A 341 -13.10 -31.09 12.68
C SER A 341 -12.44 -32.13 11.75
N ASP A 342 -12.14 -33.33 12.25
CA ASP A 342 -11.52 -34.39 11.44
C ASP A 342 -12.41 -34.85 10.28
N SER A 343 -13.74 -34.69 10.39
CA SER A 343 -14.71 -35.03 9.35
C SER A 343 -14.67 -34.12 8.13
N GLU A 344 -14.03 -32.95 8.20
CA GLU A 344 -14.00 -31.94 7.14
C GLU A 344 -12.73 -32.02 6.29
N HIS A 345 -12.33 -33.25 5.93
CA HIS A 345 -11.07 -33.53 5.25
C HIS A 345 -10.96 -32.84 3.88
N ASP A 346 -12.00 -32.90 3.05
CA ASP A 346 -11.99 -32.32 1.71
C ASP A 346 -11.85 -30.79 1.76
N THR A 347 -12.54 -30.13 2.69
CA THR A 347 -12.43 -28.68 2.92
C THR A 347 -11.02 -28.32 3.36
N ARG A 348 -10.43 -29.08 4.29
CA ARG A 348 -9.05 -28.87 4.74
C ARG A 348 -8.04 -29.04 3.60
N MET A 349 -8.25 -30.02 2.72
CA MET A 349 -7.39 -30.26 1.56
C MET A 349 -7.47 -29.13 0.52
N GLY A 350 -8.67 -28.63 0.22
CA GLY A 350 -8.84 -27.48 -0.68
C GLY A 350 -8.16 -26.21 -0.15
N LEU A 351 -8.33 -25.92 1.15
CA LEU A 351 -7.66 -24.79 1.80
C LEU A 351 -6.13 -24.91 1.73
N LYS A 352 -5.60 -26.12 1.93
CA LYS A 352 -4.17 -26.40 1.80
C LYS A 352 -3.65 -26.12 0.39
N GLU A 353 -4.39 -26.50 -0.65
CA GLU A 353 -4.03 -26.18 -2.03
C GLU A 353 -3.94 -24.66 -2.26
N ASP A 354 -4.96 -23.92 -1.80
CA ASP A 354 -4.98 -22.46 -1.93
C ASP A 354 -3.86 -21.79 -1.14
N VAL A 355 -3.56 -22.27 0.06
CA VAL A 355 -2.41 -21.79 0.86
C VAL A 355 -1.10 -22.00 0.10
N MET A 356 -0.89 -23.16 -0.53
CA MET A 356 0.32 -23.42 -1.32
C MET A 356 0.43 -22.47 -2.53
N VAL A 357 -0.68 -22.23 -3.23
CA VAL A 357 -0.72 -21.27 -4.35
C VAL A 357 -0.35 -19.86 -3.87
N ASN A 358 -0.95 -19.41 -2.77
CA ASN A 358 -0.71 -18.08 -2.23
C ASN A 358 0.73 -17.91 -1.74
N MET A 359 1.28 -18.92 -1.07
CA MET A 359 2.68 -18.93 -0.65
C MET A 359 3.64 -18.87 -1.84
N LYS A 360 3.34 -19.62 -2.91
CA LYS A 360 4.10 -19.56 -4.16
C LYS A 360 4.08 -18.15 -4.74
N VAL A 361 2.89 -17.55 -4.87
CA VAL A 361 2.73 -16.18 -5.38
C VAL A 361 3.54 -15.18 -4.56
N LEU A 362 3.46 -15.23 -3.22
CA LEU A 362 4.26 -14.34 -2.35
C LEU A 362 5.77 -14.57 -2.50
N SER A 363 6.20 -15.80 -2.75
CA SER A 363 7.62 -16.12 -2.92
C SER A 363 8.20 -15.67 -4.27
N GLU A 364 7.35 -15.62 -5.30
CA GLU A 364 7.72 -15.19 -6.66
C GLU A 364 7.71 -13.65 -6.80
N GLN A 365 7.08 -12.92 -5.87
CA GLN A 365 7.15 -11.46 -5.81
C GLN A 365 8.56 -11.02 -5.42
N THR A 366 9.26 -10.39 -6.38
CA THR A 366 10.67 -9.99 -6.24
C THR A 366 10.86 -8.56 -5.73
N ARG A 367 9.83 -7.71 -5.82
CA ARG A 367 9.90 -6.29 -5.42
C ARG A 367 9.67 -6.11 -3.93
N GLY A 368 10.56 -5.36 -3.29
CA GLY A 368 10.46 -4.99 -1.87
C GLY A 368 10.81 -6.14 -0.91
N SER A 369 10.78 -5.83 0.38
CA SER A 369 11.10 -6.81 1.44
C SER A 369 9.85 -7.45 2.08
N LEU A 370 8.65 -6.89 1.80
CA LEU A 370 7.40 -7.26 2.45
C LEU A 370 6.89 -8.67 2.08
N PRO A 371 6.88 -9.11 0.81
CA PRO A 371 6.44 -10.46 0.46
C PRO A 371 7.26 -11.54 1.17
N LYS A 372 8.60 -11.37 1.24
CA LYS A 372 9.49 -12.27 1.98
C LYS A 372 9.21 -12.29 3.48
N ARG A 373 8.86 -11.14 4.08
CA ARG A 373 8.43 -11.07 5.49
C ARG A 373 7.10 -11.80 5.70
N ALA A 374 6.15 -11.62 4.77
CA ALA A 374 4.86 -12.31 4.78
C ALA A 374 5.02 -13.83 4.70
N CYS A 375 5.85 -14.34 3.78
CA CYS A 375 6.16 -15.76 3.70
C CYS A 375 6.70 -16.30 5.04
N ARG A 376 7.69 -15.62 5.65
CA ARG A 376 8.23 -16.06 6.95
C ARG A 376 7.17 -16.08 8.05
N ALA A 377 6.32 -15.06 8.12
CA ALA A 377 5.24 -15.01 9.09
C ALA A 377 4.22 -16.15 8.89
N LEU A 378 3.84 -16.43 7.64
CA LEU A 378 2.92 -17.52 7.30
C LEU A 378 3.54 -18.90 7.55
N THR A 379 4.83 -19.10 7.26
CA THR A 379 5.55 -20.36 7.57
C THR A 379 5.52 -20.66 9.07
N ARG A 380 5.68 -19.65 9.93
CA ARG A 380 5.56 -19.82 11.38
C ARG A 380 4.15 -20.21 11.82
N LEU A 381 3.12 -19.60 11.21
CA LEU A 381 1.73 -19.97 11.48
C LEU A 381 1.44 -21.42 11.03
N LEU A 382 1.96 -21.83 9.87
CA LEU A 382 1.83 -23.21 9.40
C LEU A 382 2.43 -24.22 10.37
N ASP A 383 3.64 -23.96 10.86
CA ASP A 383 4.30 -24.81 11.87
C ASP A 383 3.50 -24.85 13.18
N ARG A 384 3.04 -23.68 13.67
CA ARG A 384 2.22 -23.56 14.88
C ARG A 384 0.94 -24.40 14.82
N PHE A 385 0.29 -24.47 13.67
CA PHE A 385 -0.95 -25.22 13.49
C PHE A 385 -0.74 -26.65 12.92
N GLY A 386 0.51 -27.11 12.83
CA GLY A 386 0.85 -28.50 12.47
C GLY A 386 0.79 -28.82 10.97
N PHE A 387 0.80 -27.81 10.10
CA PHE A 387 0.85 -27.96 8.63
C PHE A 387 2.29 -28.07 8.10
N ASN A 388 3.10 -28.90 8.75
CA ASN A 388 4.55 -29.02 8.49
C ASN A 388 4.86 -29.58 7.10
N ASP A 389 3.95 -30.38 6.56
CA ASP A 389 4.04 -30.94 5.21
C ASP A 389 4.01 -29.86 4.11
N ILE A 390 3.40 -28.70 4.37
CA ILE A 390 3.46 -27.53 3.49
C ILE A 390 4.83 -26.84 3.60
N VAL A 391 5.38 -26.79 4.82
CA VAL A 391 6.68 -26.15 5.10
C VAL A 391 7.84 -26.93 4.48
N ASP A 392 7.82 -28.26 4.62
CA ASP A 392 8.87 -29.16 4.14
C ASP A 392 8.99 -29.19 2.61
N ASN A 393 7.88 -29.01 1.88
CA ASN A 393 7.87 -28.89 0.43
C ASN A 393 8.42 -27.53 -0.07
N GLY A 394 8.55 -26.55 0.81
CA GLY A 394 8.79 -25.15 0.48
C GLY A 394 10.21 -24.62 0.67
N ARG A 395 11.28 -25.44 0.74
CA ARG A 395 12.70 -24.99 0.90
C ARG A 395 12.91 -23.82 1.90
N ALA A 396 12.05 -23.67 2.90
CA ALA A 396 12.15 -22.62 3.89
C ALA A 396 12.92 -23.16 5.08
N THR A 397 13.94 -22.45 5.53
CA THR A 397 14.69 -22.80 6.73
C THR A 397 13.74 -22.79 7.93
N PRO A 398 13.64 -23.87 8.73
CA PRO A 398 12.76 -23.87 9.88
C PRO A 398 13.18 -22.77 10.86
N PRO A 399 12.23 -21.96 11.38
CA PRO A 399 12.55 -20.91 12.34
C PRO A 399 13.08 -21.51 13.65
N SER A 400 13.97 -20.76 14.33
CA SER A 400 14.47 -21.16 15.65
C SER A 400 13.32 -21.21 16.65
N ARG A 401 13.15 -22.34 17.35
CA ARG A 401 12.13 -22.55 18.39
C ARG A 401 12.39 -21.68 19.62
N THR A 402 11.97 -20.42 19.58
CA THR A 402 11.76 -19.60 20.79
C THR A 402 10.27 -19.38 20.93
N GLY A 403 9.70 -19.70 22.10
CA GLY A 403 8.23 -19.70 22.34
C GLY A 403 7.53 -18.35 22.14
N ASP A 404 8.28 -17.26 21.96
CA ASP A 404 7.78 -15.90 21.70
C ASP A 404 7.60 -15.59 20.19
N ASP A 405 8.04 -16.48 19.28
CA ASP A 405 8.05 -16.29 17.81
C ASP A 405 7.09 -17.23 17.08
N ALA A 406 5.90 -17.50 17.64
CA ALA A 406 4.95 -18.49 17.10
C ALA A 406 4.08 -17.98 15.91
N GLY A 407 4.38 -16.79 15.36
CA GLY A 407 3.56 -16.13 14.34
C GLY A 407 2.29 -15.49 14.92
N GLU A 408 2.17 -14.17 14.76
CA GLU A 408 1.03 -13.40 15.24
C GLU A 408 -0.20 -13.56 14.31
N VAL A 409 -1.34 -13.91 14.90
CA VAL A 409 -2.64 -13.99 14.19
C VAL A 409 -3.34 -12.64 14.19
N SER A 410 -3.28 -11.92 15.32
CA SER A 410 -3.82 -10.56 15.47
C SER A 410 -2.97 -9.79 16.49
N GLY A 411 -2.82 -8.48 16.25
CA GLY A 411 -2.22 -7.54 17.21
C GLY A 411 -2.93 -7.56 18.56
N PRO A 412 -2.25 -7.20 19.67
CA PRO A 412 -2.91 -7.05 20.95
C PRO A 412 -4.01 -5.97 20.88
N PRO A 413 -5.10 -6.06 21.66
CA PRO A 413 -6.19 -5.07 21.62
C PRO A 413 -5.73 -3.63 21.88
N GLU A 414 -4.67 -3.46 22.68
CA GLU A 414 -4.08 -2.17 23.03
C GLU A 414 -3.11 -1.65 21.95
N ALA A 415 -2.81 -2.47 20.94
CA ALA A 415 -1.96 -2.07 19.83
C ALA A 415 -2.72 -1.21 18.83
N LEU A 416 -2.12 -0.08 18.47
CA LEU A 416 -2.54 0.80 17.36
C LEU A 416 -2.24 0.16 15.98
N TYR A 417 -2.40 -1.16 15.83
CA TYR A 417 -2.12 -1.92 14.60
C TYR A 417 -2.92 -3.24 14.50
N LEU A 418 -3.02 -3.82 13.30
CA LEU A 418 -3.79 -5.06 13.02
C LEU A 418 -2.99 -6.34 13.23
N SER A 419 -1.72 -6.32 12.83
CA SER A 419 -0.77 -7.43 12.85
C SER A 419 0.66 -6.89 12.77
N ASP A 420 1.65 -7.77 12.92
CA ASP A 420 3.08 -7.51 12.73
C ASP A 420 3.40 -6.90 11.34
N LEU A 421 2.53 -7.12 10.36
CA LEU A 421 2.63 -6.56 9.02
C LEU A 421 1.74 -5.32 8.80
N ALA A 422 1.29 -4.67 9.86
CA ALA A 422 0.70 -3.34 9.74
C ALA A 422 1.79 -2.27 9.50
N PRO A 423 1.61 -1.34 8.55
CA PRO A 423 2.60 -0.30 8.26
C PRO A 423 3.03 0.50 9.51
N PHE A 424 2.07 0.94 10.34
CA PHE A 424 2.39 1.73 11.53
C PHE A 424 3.25 0.97 12.55
N ARG A 425 2.99 -0.33 12.77
CA ARG A 425 3.80 -1.13 13.71
C ARG A 425 5.23 -1.25 13.22
N ARG A 426 5.41 -1.55 11.94
CA ARG A 426 6.75 -1.65 11.34
C ARG A 426 7.48 -0.31 11.39
N ALA A 427 6.78 0.80 11.15
CA ALA A 427 7.32 2.15 11.30
C ALA A 427 7.81 2.40 12.73
N TYR A 428 6.98 2.07 13.72
CA TYR A 428 7.29 2.23 15.14
C TYR A 428 8.50 1.38 15.57
N ASP A 429 8.52 0.11 15.17
CA ASP A 429 9.61 -0.81 15.49
C ASP A 429 10.93 -0.40 14.83
N ASP A 430 10.90 0.05 13.57
CA ASP A 430 12.09 0.54 12.87
C ASP A 430 12.69 1.77 13.55
N VAL A 431 11.84 2.74 13.95
CA VAL A 431 12.30 3.94 14.67
C VAL A 431 12.93 3.58 16.02
N ASN A 432 12.31 2.68 16.78
CA ASN A 432 12.84 2.28 18.09
C ASN A 432 14.13 1.47 17.98
N GLN A 433 14.22 0.52 17.05
CA GLN A 433 15.46 -0.22 16.80
C GLN A 433 16.60 0.71 16.37
N ASN A 434 16.30 1.72 15.54
CA ASN A 434 17.28 2.72 15.13
C ASN A 434 17.66 3.66 16.28
N ARG A 435 16.73 3.97 17.19
CA ARG A 435 17.01 4.72 18.42
C ARG A 435 17.96 3.95 19.32
N ASP A 436 17.69 2.68 19.60
CA ASP A 436 18.55 1.83 20.43
C ASP A 436 19.96 1.74 19.84
N ARG A 437 20.08 1.57 18.51
CA ARG A 437 21.37 1.60 17.81
C ARG A 437 22.10 2.93 17.96
N ARG A 438 21.38 4.06 17.85
CA ARG A 438 21.96 5.41 18.04
C ARG A 438 22.38 5.64 19.48
N GLU A 439 21.60 5.18 20.46
CA GLU A 439 21.94 5.28 21.89
C GLU A 439 23.13 4.38 22.25
N ILE A 440 23.22 3.17 21.69
CA ILE A 440 24.40 2.29 21.82
C ILE A 440 25.63 2.93 21.17
N ALA A 441 25.48 3.51 19.97
CA ALA A 441 26.57 4.20 19.29
C ALA A 441 27.02 5.46 20.05
N ALA A 442 26.08 6.24 20.59
CA ALA A 442 26.36 7.40 21.42
C ALA A 442 27.02 7.00 22.76
N GLY A 443 26.59 5.90 23.37
CA GLY A 443 27.21 5.32 24.57
C GLY A 443 28.62 4.78 24.30
N SER A 444 28.86 4.20 23.13
CA SER A 444 30.18 3.77 22.66
C SER A 444 31.10 4.98 22.38
N LEU A 445 30.57 6.04 21.77
CA LEU A 445 31.30 7.30 21.60
C LEU A 445 31.60 7.99 22.94
N ALA A 446 30.68 7.92 23.90
CA ALA A 446 30.87 8.44 25.25
C ALA A 446 31.87 7.61 26.08
N SER A 447 31.94 6.29 25.89
CA SER A 447 32.95 5.44 26.53
C SER A 447 34.34 5.62 25.87
N LEU A 448 34.39 5.82 24.55
CA LEU A 448 35.61 6.19 23.83
C LEU A 448 36.13 7.57 24.28
N SER A 449 35.26 8.54 24.53
CA SER A 449 35.66 9.86 25.06
C SER A 449 36.09 9.80 26.54
N GLN A 450 35.48 8.92 27.35
CA GLN A 450 35.96 8.62 28.70
C GLN A 450 37.33 7.92 28.70
N ASN A 451 37.59 7.01 27.76
CA ASN A 451 38.90 6.38 27.62
C ASN A 451 39.98 7.38 27.14
N LEU A 452 39.65 8.26 26.19
CA LEU A 452 40.53 9.36 25.76
C LEU A 452 40.85 10.36 26.87
N THR A 453 39.90 10.61 27.79
CA THR A 453 40.13 11.48 28.95
C THR A 453 40.86 10.78 30.10
N GLN A 454 40.80 9.44 30.20
CA GLN A 454 41.61 8.65 31.13
C GLN A 454 43.07 8.48 30.65
N ASP A 455 43.30 8.36 29.33
CA ASP A 455 44.65 8.32 28.74
C ASP A 455 45.35 9.69 28.71
N ALA A 456 44.62 10.79 28.93
CA ALA A 456 45.18 12.14 29.00
C ALA A 456 45.99 12.43 30.28
N ASN A 457 46.07 11.50 31.25
CA ASN A 457 46.79 11.67 32.51
C ASN A 457 48.28 11.23 32.50
N VAL A 458 48.86 10.91 31.34
CA VAL A 458 50.32 10.72 31.23
C VAL A 458 50.95 11.94 30.56
N LEU A 459 51.26 12.94 31.38
CA LEU A 459 52.11 14.07 31.03
C LEU A 459 53.45 13.57 30.45
N ARG A 460 53.74 13.85 29.18
CA ARG A 460 55.11 13.94 28.67
C ARG A 460 55.52 15.42 28.53
N PRO A 461 56.74 15.81 28.93
CA PRO A 461 57.16 17.21 28.90
C PRO A 461 57.27 17.73 27.47
N TRP A 462 56.91 19.01 27.31
CA TRP A 462 57.09 19.79 26.11
C TRP A 462 58.54 19.75 25.60
N ASN A 463 58.74 19.23 24.40
CA ASN A 463 59.92 19.51 23.59
C ASN A 463 59.54 20.54 22.52
N GLN A 464 60.04 21.76 22.69
CA GLN A 464 60.13 22.75 21.63
C GLN A 464 61.25 22.34 20.68
N GLN A 465 60.93 21.87 19.47
CA GLN A 465 61.80 22.08 18.30
C GLN A 465 61.13 21.68 16.97
N LEU A 466 61.27 22.60 16.02
CA LEU A 466 61.29 22.45 14.56
C LEU A 466 59.94 22.43 13.82
N ALA A 467 59.63 23.63 13.32
CA ALA A 467 58.80 23.88 12.16
C ALA A 467 59.35 23.18 10.92
N GLN A 468 58.50 22.42 10.22
CA GLN A 468 58.52 22.24 8.76
C GLN A 468 57.09 22.02 8.24
N PRO A 469 56.69 22.63 7.10
CA PRO A 469 55.37 22.45 6.52
C PRO A 469 55.33 21.15 5.70
N LEU A 470 54.42 20.24 6.02
CA LEU A 470 54.16 19.05 5.19
C LEU A 470 52.97 19.30 4.26
N ALA A 471 53.25 19.00 3.00
CA ALA A 471 52.46 19.26 1.80
C ALA A 471 51.12 18.52 1.75
N SER A 472 50.26 19.06 0.89
CA SER A 472 49.01 18.49 0.40
C SER A 472 49.13 17.01 -0.03
N SER A 473 48.44 16.10 0.66
CA SER A 473 48.13 14.78 0.12
C SER A 473 46.72 14.79 -0.47
N ALA A 474 46.64 14.65 -1.79
CA ALA A 474 45.41 14.49 -2.53
C ALA A 474 44.64 13.24 -2.07
N MET A 475 43.35 13.41 -1.78
CA MET A 475 42.40 12.30 -1.64
C MET A 475 42.11 11.71 -3.03
N PRO A 476 41.98 10.38 -3.19
CA PRO A 476 41.54 9.79 -4.44
C PRO A 476 40.11 10.23 -4.76
N GLY A 477 39.92 10.80 -5.94
CA GLY A 477 38.65 11.37 -6.38
C GLY A 477 37.52 10.35 -6.41
N ASN A 478 36.40 10.72 -5.78
CA ASN A 478 35.10 10.12 -6.08
C ASN A 478 34.79 10.37 -7.57
N LYS A 479 34.62 9.29 -8.35
CA LYS A 479 34.02 9.36 -9.67
C LYS A 479 32.59 9.90 -9.51
N VAL A 480 32.39 11.17 -9.82
CA VAL A 480 31.07 11.73 -10.10
C VAL A 480 30.63 11.09 -11.41
N ILE A 481 29.63 10.21 -11.34
CA ILE A 481 28.94 9.70 -12.52
C ILE A 481 28.07 10.86 -13.03
N SER A 482 28.35 11.31 -14.25
CA SER A 482 27.61 12.38 -14.91
C SER A 482 26.14 11.99 -15.07
N VAL A 483 25.24 12.86 -14.59
CA VAL A 483 23.77 12.74 -14.67
C VAL A 483 23.26 12.72 -16.13
N GLY A 484 24.10 13.09 -17.10
CA GLY A 484 23.71 13.26 -18.51
C GLY A 484 23.35 11.97 -19.28
N ASP A 485 23.80 10.79 -18.85
CA ASP A 485 23.50 9.54 -19.57
C ASP A 485 22.09 9.00 -19.26
N TRP A 486 21.48 9.42 -18.14
CA TRP A 486 20.15 8.94 -17.73
C TRP A 486 19.01 9.82 -18.22
N THR A 487 19.26 11.07 -18.61
CA THR A 487 18.22 11.97 -19.14
C THR A 487 17.64 11.48 -20.46
N GLN A 488 18.44 10.82 -21.30
CA GLN A 488 17.98 10.29 -22.58
C GLN A 488 17.21 8.97 -22.40
N VAL A 489 17.66 8.11 -21.49
CA VAL A 489 16.94 6.88 -21.09
C VAL A 489 15.62 7.19 -20.36
N ALA A 490 15.58 8.25 -19.55
CA ALA A 490 14.36 8.72 -18.88
C ALA A 490 13.33 9.29 -19.87
N GLY A 491 13.79 9.99 -20.92
CA GLY A 491 12.92 10.48 -22.00
C GLY A 491 12.34 9.36 -22.88
N ASP A 492 13.09 8.26 -23.07
CA ASP A 492 12.59 7.08 -23.78
C ASP A 492 11.65 6.24 -22.89
N MET A 493 11.90 6.16 -21.57
CA MET A 493 11.02 5.48 -20.61
C MET A 493 9.75 6.26 -20.26
N SER A 494 9.73 7.59 -20.35
CA SER A 494 8.52 8.39 -20.09
C SER A 494 7.43 8.14 -21.13
N ASN A 495 7.81 7.68 -22.33
CA ASN A 495 6.88 7.26 -23.38
C ASN A 495 6.31 5.84 -23.16
N GLU A 496 6.89 5.06 -22.23
CA GLU A 496 6.50 3.67 -21.93
C GLU A 496 5.87 3.49 -20.53
N ILE A 497 6.01 4.47 -19.64
CA ILE A 497 5.36 4.46 -18.32
C ILE A 497 4.10 5.33 -18.38
N THR A 498 2.95 4.71 -18.61
CA THR A 498 1.66 5.38 -18.39
C THR A 498 1.42 5.49 -16.88
N TRP A 499 1.67 6.69 -16.33
CA TRP A 499 1.35 7.02 -14.95
C TRP A 499 -0.17 7.21 -14.79
N ASP A 500 -0.89 6.10 -14.63
CA ASP A 500 -2.37 6.07 -14.57
C ASP A 500 -2.98 6.83 -13.37
N LEU A 501 -2.17 7.29 -12.40
CA LEU A 501 -2.67 8.17 -11.33
C LEU A 501 -2.88 9.61 -11.80
N PHE A 502 -2.12 10.09 -12.78
CA PHE A 502 -2.04 11.50 -13.16
C PHE A 502 -1.80 11.70 -14.66
N SER A 503 -2.43 10.92 -15.55
CA SER A 503 -2.32 11.15 -17.00
C SER A 503 -2.66 12.62 -17.30
N LEU A 504 -1.65 13.47 -17.52
CA LEU A 504 -1.75 14.92 -17.70
C LEU A 504 -0.81 15.30 -18.86
N PRO A 505 -1.19 16.24 -19.73
CA PRO A 505 -0.31 16.73 -20.79
C PRO A 505 0.98 17.37 -20.25
N ASP A 506 2.08 17.26 -21.00
CA ASP A 506 3.42 17.70 -20.58
C ASP A 506 3.51 19.19 -20.17
N TRP A 507 2.71 20.06 -20.80
CA TRP A 507 2.69 21.50 -20.48
C TRP A 507 2.15 21.81 -19.07
N VAL A 508 1.42 20.88 -18.42
CA VAL A 508 1.00 21.04 -17.01
C VAL A 508 2.20 21.12 -16.07
N PHE A 509 3.36 20.61 -16.49
CA PHE A 509 4.62 20.61 -15.74
C PHE A 509 5.54 21.78 -16.10
N GLU A 510 5.17 22.62 -17.07
CA GLU A 510 5.94 23.81 -17.45
C GLU A 510 5.62 24.97 -16.48
N GLN A 511 6.45 25.14 -15.45
CA GLN A 511 6.40 26.31 -14.58
C GLN A 511 6.69 27.58 -15.41
N HIS A 512 5.65 28.34 -15.74
CA HIS A 512 5.84 29.74 -16.14
C HIS A 512 6.13 30.55 -14.88
N GLU A 513 7.36 31.04 -14.77
CA GLU A 513 7.73 32.10 -13.83
C GLU A 513 6.79 33.28 -14.06
N MET A 514 5.79 33.45 -13.20
CA MET A 514 5.05 34.71 -13.13
C MET A 514 5.98 35.75 -12.53
N ASP A 515 6.59 36.55 -13.40
CA ASP A 515 7.24 37.81 -13.08
C ASP A 515 6.26 38.70 -12.30
N PHE A 516 6.49 38.83 -10.99
CA PHE A 516 5.91 39.93 -10.23
C PHE A 516 6.71 41.20 -10.54
N GLY A 517 6.28 41.90 -11.57
CA GLY A 517 6.85 43.20 -11.95
C GLY A 517 6.57 44.28 -10.90
N ALA A 518 7.69 44.87 -10.43
CA ALA A 518 7.90 46.15 -9.73
C ALA A 518 7.19 46.42 -8.39
#